data_AF-A0A9W9WJZ8-F1
#
_entry.id   AF-A0A9W9WJZ8-F1
#
_cell.length_a   1.000
_cell.length_b   1.000
_cell.length_c   1.000
_cell.angle_alpha   90.00
_cell.angle_beta   90.00
_cell.angle_gamma   90.00
#
_symmetry.space_group_name_H-M   'P 1'
#
loop_
_entity.id
_entity.type
_entity.pdbx_description
1 polymer ?
#
loop_
_entity_poly.entity_id
_entity_poly.type
_entity_poly.pdbx_seq_one_letter_code
_entity_poly.pdbx_strand_id
1 'polypeptide(L)'
;MFKPGFREHEEQAATLQEEADIVSARSIQALIQWLYTRIINFGTKDNSECVSAAIELARLADKYGIIGIQSAVADKIRKVICSRNNQNGSFLRDNTASLKSAHIISGTFLPRLHPVRRILAAACVCGYLQQKNYKFAQEAEDHPNFAADLLREVQPALDTASVFRERVFTVRDPVDNAETRLQRT
;
A
#
# COMPACT_ATOMS: atom_id res chain seq x y z
N MET A 1 -13.31 -25.62 -0.45
CA MET A 1 -13.57 -26.02 0.94
C MET A 1 -14.94 -26.69 1.04
N PHE A 2 -16.00 -26.09 0.51
CA PHE A 2 -17.30 -26.75 0.35
C PHE A 2 -17.47 -27.30 -1.06
N LYS A 3 -17.91 -28.55 -1.19
CA LYS A 3 -18.23 -29.23 -2.46
C LYS A 3 -19.76 -29.43 -2.57
N PRO A 4 -20.31 -29.53 -3.79
CA PRO A 4 -21.71 -29.93 -3.95
C PRO A 4 -21.96 -31.34 -3.39
N GLY A 5 -23.14 -31.59 -2.80
CA GLY A 5 -23.51 -32.88 -2.16
C GLY A 5 -23.46 -32.90 -0.63
N PHE A 6 -23.62 -31.74 0.00
CA PHE A 6 -23.39 -31.45 1.42
C PHE A 6 -24.31 -32.22 2.39
N ARG A 7 -23.74 -32.80 3.47
CA ARG A 7 -24.49 -33.45 4.58
C ARG A 7 -24.34 -32.65 5.88
N GLU A 8 -25.46 -32.40 6.53
CA GLU A 8 -25.63 -31.32 7.49
C GLU A 8 -24.97 -31.52 8.88
N HIS A 9 -24.49 -32.72 9.24
CA HIS A 9 -24.20 -33.00 10.66
C HIS A 9 -22.72 -33.12 11.08
N GLU A 10 -21.75 -33.24 10.16
CA GLU A 10 -20.33 -33.44 10.52
C GLU A 10 -19.33 -32.59 9.69
N GLU A 11 -19.76 -31.99 8.58
CA GLU A 11 -18.87 -31.32 7.61
C GLU A 11 -18.99 -29.78 7.63
N GLN A 12 -19.61 -29.20 8.66
CA GLN A 12 -19.97 -27.77 8.71
C GLN A 12 -18.93 -26.85 9.36
N ALA A 13 -17.79 -27.40 9.77
CA ALA A 13 -16.72 -26.62 10.38
C ALA A 13 -15.46 -26.70 9.51
N ALA A 14 -14.78 -25.58 9.39
CA ALA A 14 -13.49 -25.52 8.73
C ALA A 14 -12.48 -24.85 9.65
N THR A 15 -11.45 -25.61 9.99
CA THR A 15 -10.36 -25.12 10.82
C THR A 15 -9.33 -24.45 9.93
N LEU A 16 -9.18 -23.14 10.09
CA LEU A 16 -8.10 -22.37 9.47
C LEU A 16 -6.97 -22.24 10.49
N GLN A 17 -5.78 -22.73 10.13
CA GLN A 17 -4.61 -22.54 10.97
C GLN A 17 -4.16 -21.08 10.89
N GLU A 18 -3.97 -20.46 12.06
CA GLU A 18 -3.42 -19.12 12.15
C GLU A 18 -2.01 -19.10 11.53
N GLU A 19 -1.75 -18.05 10.76
CA GLU A 19 -0.45 -17.81 10.14
C GLU A 19 -0.14 -16.33 10.30
N ALA A 20 1.01 -16.04 10.89
CA ALA A 20 1.44 -14.68 11.18
C ALA A 20 1.36 -13.80 9.92
N ASP A 21 0.75 -12.62 10.06
CA ASP A 21 0.54 -11.63 9.00
C ASP A 21 -0.29 -12.11 7.79
N ILE A 22 -0.95 -13.28 7.86
CA ILE A 22 -1.79 -13.80 6.77
C ILE A 22 -3.17 -14.23 7.25
N VAL A 23 -3.24 -15.14 8.22
CA VAL A 23 -4.51 -15.72 8.70
C VAL A 23 -4.68 -15.37 10.17
N SER A 24 -5.62 -14.47 10.43
CA SER A 24 -5.99 -14.00 11.77
C SER A 24 -7.50 -13.89 11.90
N ALA A 25 -8.05 -13.99 13.11
CA ALA A 25 -9.48 -13.79 13.35
C ALA A 25 -10.01 -12.46 12.77
N ARG A 26 -9.21 -11.38 12.87
CA ARG A 26 -9.55 -10.06 12.32
C ARG A 26 -9.61 -10.04 10.79
N SER A 27 -8.67 -10.69 10.11
CA SER A 27 -8.66 -10.77 8.64
C SER A 27 -9.84 -11.59 8.11
N ILE A 28 -10.18 -12.71 8.78
CA ILE A 28 -11.34 -13.54 8.44
C ILE A 28 -12.65 -12.78 8.67
N GLN A 29 -12.79 -12.10 9.80
CA GLN A 29 -13.96 -11.28 10.09
C GLN A 29 -14.15 -10.19 9.03
N ALA A 30 -13.07 -9.49 8.66
CA ALA A 30 -13.12 -8.46 7.64
C ALA A 30 -13.44 -9.01 6.23
N LEU A 31 -12.95 -10.21 5.91
CA LEU A 31 -13.31 -10.92 4.68
C LEU A 31 -14.81 -11.25 4.66
N ILE A 32 -15.36 -11.82 5.74
CA ILE A 32 -16.79 -12.13 5.85
C ILE A 32 -17.61 -10.85 5.70
N GLN A 33 -17.25 -9.76 6.41
CA GLN A 33 -17.93 -8.48 6.25
C GLN A 33 -17.94 -8.00 4.80
N TRP A 34 -16.80 -8.06 4.10
CA TRP A 34 -16.72 -7.65 2.71
C TRP A 34 -17.55 -8.55 1.78
N LEU A 35 -17.57 -9.87 2.02
CA LEU A 35 -18.38 -10.80 1.21
C LEU A 35 -19.88 -10.47 1.29
N TYR A 36 -20.38 -10.13 2.48
CA TYR A 36 -21.81 -9.88 2.70
C TYR A 36 -22.23 -8.42 2.46
N THR A 37 -21.37 -7.46 2.78
CA THR A 37 -21.74 -6.02 2.79
C THR A 37 -20.94 -5.17 1.82
N ARG A 38 -19.87 -5.73 1.22
CA ARG A 38 -18.85 -5.00 0.45
C ARG A 38 -18.14 -3.89 1.22
N ILE A 39 -18.25 -3.88 2.55
CA ILE A 39 -17.62 -2.91 3.45
C ILE A 39 -16.56 -3.62 4.28
N ILE A 40 -15.40 -2.97 4.44
CA ILE A 40 -14.29 -3.44 5.29
C ILE A 40 -14.20 -2.56 6.54
N ASN A 41 -14.44 -3.16 7.71
CA ASN A 41 -14.32 -2.48 9.00
C ASN A 41 -13.56 -3.30 10.03
N PHE A 42 -12.36 -2.83 10.41
CA PHE A 42 -11.50 -3.51 11.38
C PHE A 42 -11.81 -3.15 12.85
N GLY A 43 -12.75 -2.24 13.12
CA GLY A 43 -13.13 -1.86 14.49
C GLY A 43 -12.05 -1.14 15.32
N THR A 44 -10.89 -0.85 14.73
CA THR A 44 -9.80 -0.11 15.39
C THR A 44 -9.85 1.37 15.05
N LYS A 45 -9.54 2.21 16.05
CA LYS A 45 -9.31 3.66 15.88
C LYS A 45 -7.85 3.98 15.57
N ASP A 46 -6.94 3.05 15.79
CA ASP A 46 -5.53 3.24 15.48
C ASP A 46 -5.26 3.02 14.00
N ASN A 47 -4.75 4.05 13.33
CA ASN A 47 -4.49 4.02 11.89
C ASN A 47 -3.41 3.00 11.52
N SER A 48 -2.37 2.85 12.36
CA SER A 48 -1.30 1.88 12.10
C SER A 48 -1.85 0.46 12.14
N GLU A 49 -2.64 0.11 13.17
CA GLU A 49 -3.31 -1.18 13.26
C GLU A 49 -4.31 -1.40 12.12
N CYS A 50 -5.00 -0.35 11.69
CA CYS A 50 -5.88 -0.44 10.53
C CYS A 50 -5.12 -0.78 9.25
N VAL A 51 -3.89 -0.25 9.06
CA VAL A 51 -3.02 -0.60 7.94
C VAL A 51 -2.53 -2.04 8.07
N SER A 52 -2.10 -2.46 9.26
CA SER A 52 -1.68 -3.85 9.51
C SER A 52 -2.80 -4.84 9.14
N ALA A 53 -4.01 -4.63 9.66
CA ALA A 53 -5.15 -5.50 9.40
C ALA A 53 -5.58 -5.50 7.91
N ALA A 54 -5.43 -4.37 7.22
CA ALA A 54 -5.68 -4.29 5.79
C ALA A 54 -4.65 -5.10 4.98
N ILE A 55 -3.37 -5.05 5.34
CA ILE A 55 -2.33 -5.85 4.68
C ILE A 55 -2.56 -7.34 4.94
N GLU A 56 -2.91 -7.75 6.16
CA GLU A 56 -3.29 -9.13 6.46
C GLU A 56 -4.45 -9.60 5.59
N LEU A 57 -5.51 -8.79 5.47
CA LEU A 57 -6.66 -9.12 4.61
C LEU A 57 -6.26 -9.27 3.14
N ALA A 58 -5.36 -8.44 2.63
CA ALA A 58 -4.83 -8.60 1.27
C ALA A 58 -4.04 -9.91 1.12
N ARG A 59 -3.17 -10.24 2.09
CA ARG A 59 -2.37 -11.47 2.07
C ARG A 59 -3.25 -12.72 2.19
N LEU A 60 -4.28 -12.67 3.03
CA LEU A 60 -5.31 -13.71 3.13
C LEU A 60 -6.00 -13.91 1.77
N ALA A 61 -6.45 -12.83 1.14
CA ALA A 61 -7.13 -12.87 -0.13
C ALA A 61 -6.24 -13.48 -1.22
N ASP A 62 -4.99 -13.06 -1.29
CA ASP A 62 -4.03 -13.60 -2.27
C ASP A 62 -3.71 -15.08 -2.00
N LYS A 63 -3.53 -15.48 -0.74
CA LYS A 63 -3.27 -16.88 -0.35
C LYS A 63 -4.39 -17.82 -0.83
N TYR A 64 -5.64 -17.38 -0.74
CA TYR A 64 -6.81 -18.19 -1.12
C TYR A 64 -7.38 -17.85 -2.50
N GLY A 65 -6.71 -17.02 -3.29
CA GLY A 65 -7.15 -16.66 -4.66
C GLY A 65 -8.45 -15.86 -4.71
N ILE A 66 -8.77 -15.09 -3.67
CA ILE A 66 -9.97 -14.26 -3.58
C ILE A 66 -9.78 -12.99 -4.40
N ILE A 67 -10.51 -12.89 -5.50
CA ILE A 67 -10.43 -11.76 -6.44
C ILE A 67 -11.48 -10.68 -6.12
N GLY A 68 -11.16 -9.43 -6.48
CA GLY A 68 -12.05 -8.27 -6.39
C GLY A 68 -11.98 -7.49 -5.08
N ILE A 69 -11.38 -8.06 -4.02
CA ILE A 69 -11.23 -7.38 -2.73
C ILE A 69 -10.01 -6.44 -2.69
N GLN A 70 -9.02 -6.67 -3.57
CA GLN A 70 -7.74 -5.95 -3.57
C GLN A 70 -7.91 -4.43 -3.63
N SER A 71 -8.77 -3.94 -4.53
CA SER A 71 -9.05 -2.50 -4.68
C SER A 71 -9.72 -1.91 -3.44
N ALA A 72 -10.65 -2.65 -2.82
CA ALA A 72 -11.35 -2.19 -1.62
C ALA A 72 -10.40 -2.08 -0.42
N VAL A 73 -9.48 -3.04 -0.27
CA VAL A 73 -8.42 -3.00 0.76
C VAL A 73 -7.48 -1.82 0.53
N ALA A 74 -7.05 -1.64 -0.73
CA ALA A 74 -6.16 -0.55 -1.11
C ALA A 74 -6.83 0.81 -0.81
N ASP A 75 -8.09 1.00 -1.17
CA ASP A 75 -8.83 2.22 -0.88
C ASP A 75 -9.06 2.44 0.61
N LYS A 76 -9.21 1.37 1.39
CA LYS A 76 -9.26 1.48 2.86
C LYS A 76 -7.95 2.04 3.42
N ILE A 77 -6.80 1.52 2.98
CA ILE A 77 -5.47 2.02 3.37
C ILE A 77 -5.31 3.49 2.94
N ARG A 78 -5.69 3.83 1.70
CA ARG A 78 -5.67 5.20 1.19
C ARG A 78 -6.43 6.16 2.10
N LYS A 79 -7.67 5.80 2.46
CA LYS A 79 -8.52 6.63 3.33
C LYS A 79 -7.88 6.83 4.70
N VAL A 80 -7.32 5.78 5.30
CA VAL A 80 -6.64 5.86 6.60
C VAL A 80 -5.45 6.81 6.55
N ILE A 81 -4.61 6.68 5.52
CA ILE A 81 -3.45 7.57 5.30
C ILE A 81 -3.88 9.02 5.08
N CYS A 82 -4.90 9.26 4.25
CA CYS A 82 -5.34 10.61 3.92
C CYS A 82 -6.18 11.30 5.00
N SER A 83 -6.84 10.55 5.90
CA SER A 83 -7.78 11.13 6.89
C SER A 83 -7.11 12.09 7.88
N ARG A 84 -5.80 11.96 8.10
CA ARG A 84 -5.03 12.82 9.01
C ARG A 84 -4.67 14.19 8.41
N ASN A 85 -4.71 14.32 7.07
CA ASN A 85 -4.26 15.51 6.36
C ASN A 85 -5.25 16.69 6.39
N ASN A 86 -6.47 16.51 6.93
CA ASN A 86 -7.51 17.54 6.92
C ASN A 86 -7.48 18.46 8.15
N GLN A 87 -6.58 18.21 9.13
CA GLN A 87 -6.66 18.90 10.42
C GLN A 87 -5.62 20.00 10.63
N ASN A 88 -4.49 20.01 9.92
CA ASN A 88 -3.45 21.03 10.12
C ASN A 88 -2.94 21.54 8.77
N GLY A 89 -3.04 22.86 8.54
CA GLY A 89 -2.54 23.58 7.35
C GLY A 89 -1.01 23.60 7.22
N SER A 90 -0.32 22.55 7.64
CA SER A 90 1.12 22.38 7.46
C SER A 90 1.38 21.86 6.05
N PHE A 91 2.22 22.59 5.31
CA PHE A 91 2.62 22.28 3.93
C PHE A 91 3.47 20.99 3.80
N LEU A 92 3.86 20.36 4.91
CA LEU A 92 4.60 19.10 4.92
C LEU A 92 3.64 17.94 5.21
N ARG A 93 3.05 17.43 4.13
CA ARG A 93 2.04 16.36 4.11
C ARG A 93 2.71 15.01 4.36
N ASP A 94 2.97 14.67 5.63
CA ASP A 94 3.52 13.35 5.98
C ASP A 94 2.42 12.28 5.92
N ASN A 95 2.22 11.74 4.72
CA ASN A 95 1.33 10.60 4.45
C ASN A 95 1.80 9.30 5.14
N THR A 96 2.98 9.29 5.74
CA THR A 96 3.58 8.08 6.30
C THR A 96 3.50 8.01 7.82
N ALA A 97 2.87 8.98 8.49
CA ALA A 97 2.75 9.01 9.94
C ALA A 97 2.05 7.78 10.54
N SER A 98 1.21 7.09 9.76
CA SER A 98 0.53 5.85 10.15
C SER A 98 1.24 4.59 9.66
N LEU A 99 2.33 4.73 8.92
CA LEU A 99 3.11 3.62 8.39
C LEU A 99 4.31 3.31 9.30
N LYS A 100 4.65 2.03 9.38
CA LYS A 100 5.83 1.47 10.04
C LYS A 100 6.62 0.63 9.03
N SER A 101 7.90 0.36 9.31
CA SER A 101 8.76 -0.51 8.50
C SER A 101 8.09 -1.87 8.23
N ALA A 102 7.47 -2.46 9.25
CA ALA A 102 6.73 -3.71 9.13
C ALA A 102 5.62 -3.68 8.06
N HIS A 103 4.96 -2.54 7.85
CA HIS A 103 3.95 -2.41 6.79
C HIS A 103 4.56 -2.44 5.40
N ILE A 104 5.70 -1.77 5.23
CA ILE A 104 6.44 -1.74 3.97
C ILE A 104 6.91 -3.15 3.63
N ILE A 105 7.59 -3.80 4.58
CA ILE A 105 8.13 -5.15 4.46
C ILE A 105 6.99 -6.14 4.17
N SER A 106 5.90 -6.10 4.96
CA SER A 106 4.74 -6.98 4.77
C SER A 106 4.09 -6.82 3.40
N GLY A 107 4.07 -5.59 2.87
CA GLY A 107 3.56 -5.29 1.54
C GLY A 107 4.40 -5.92 0.42
N THR A 108 5.70 -6.11 0.61
CA THR A 108 6.59 -6.68 -0.43
C THR A 108 6.28 -8.14 -0.77
N PHE A 109 5.63 -8.87 0.13
CA PHE A 109 5.20 -10.25 -0.08
C PHE A 109 3.92 -10.39 -0.91
N LEU A 110 3.23 -9.28 -1.18
CA LEU A 110 2.08 -9.29 -2.09
C LEU A 110 2.57 -9.42 -3.54
N PRO A 111 1.75 -9.98 -4.44
CA PRO A 111 2.08 -10.11 -5.86
C PRO A 111 2.50 -8.77 -6.49
N ARG A 112 3.33 -8.83 -7.54
CA ARG A 112 3.73 -7.63 -8.27
C ARG A 112 2.49 -6.90 -8.81
N LEU A 113 2.52 -5.57 -8.78
CA LEU A 113 1.40 -4.70 -9.18
C LEU A 113 0.16 -4.79 -8.28
N HIS A 114 0.24 -5.45 -7.13
CA HIS A 114 -0.88 -5.50 -6.19
C HIS A 114 -1.28 -4.08 -5.74
N PRO A 115 -2.57 -3.70 -5.76
CA PRO A 115 -3.03 -2.35 -5.43
C PRO A 115 -2.55 -1.82 -4.08
N VAL A 116 -2.43 -2.68 -3.08
CA VAL A 116 -1.90 -2.32 -1.76
C VAL A 116 -0.42 -1.91 -1.82
N ARG A 117 0.44 -2.64 -2.56
CA ARG A 117 1.85 -2.27 -2.75
C ARG A 117 1.96 -0.88 -3.36
N ARG A 118 1.14 -0.64 -4.38
CA ARG A 118 1.08 0.64 -5.09
C ARG A 118 0.75 1.80 -4.15
N ILE A 119 -0.24 1.64 -3.28
CA ILE A 119 -0.64 2.70 -2.35
C ILE A 119 0.38 2.92 -1.25
N LEU A 120 1.01 1.87 -0.73
CA LEU A 120 2.10 2.00 0.24
C LEU A 120 3.29 2.76 -0.38
N ALA A 121 3.68 2.41 -1.61
CA ALA A 121 4.71 3.13 -2.35
C ALA A 121 4.33 4.60 -2.61
N ALA A 122 3.12 4.84 -3.12
CA ALA A 122 2.63 6.20 -3.40
C ALA A 122 2.59 7.09 -2.16
N ALA A 123 2.25 6.53 -0.99
CA ALA A 123 2.29 7.27 0.28
C ALA A 123 3.71 7.73 0.65
N CYS A 124 4.72 6.94 0.29
CA CYS A 124 6.13 7.20 0.60
C CYS A 124 6.81 8.19 -0.35
N VAL A 125 6.30 8.37 -1.58
CA VAL A 125 6.95 9.20 -2.64
C VAL A 125 7.28 10.61 -2.15
N CYS A 126 6.32 11.29 -1.51
CA CYS A 126 6.49 12.67 -1.06
C CYS A 126 7.64 12.78 -0.04
N GLY A 127 7.64 11.88 0.96
CA GLY A 127 8.68 11.84 1.98
C GLY A 127 10.05 11.50 1.40
N TYR A 128 10.10 10.50 0.50
CA TYR A 128 11.34 10.07 -0.15
C TYR A 128 11.99 11.17 -1.01
N LEU A 129 11.20 11.94 -1.75
CA LEU A 129 11.72 13.01 -2.61
C LEU A 129 12.10 14.29 -1.83
N GLN A 130 11.41 14.59 -0.72
CA GLN A 130 11.56 15.87 -0.01
C GLN A 130 12.48 15.78 1.21
N GLN A 131 12.60 14.62 1.85
CA GLN A 131 13.34 14.47 3.10
C GLN A 131 14.71 13.84 2.83
N LYS A 132 15.78 14.58 3.13
CA LYS A 132 17.17 14.10 2.99
C LYS A 132 17.42 12.80 3.76
N ASN A 133 16.84 12.67 4.95
CA ASN A 133 16.93 11.50 5.81
C ASN A 133 15.53 10.89 5.98
N TYR A 134 14.96 10.38 4.89
CA TYR A 134 13.64 9.79 4.92
C TYR A 134 13.63 8.49 5.74
N LYS A 135 12.65 8.36 6.63
CA LYS A 135 12.60 7.24 7.60
C LYS A 135 12.46 5.85 6.97
N PHE A 136 12.03 5.75 5.71
CA PHE A 136 11.97 4.48 4.99
C PHE A 136 13.01 4.36 3.85
N ALA A 137 14.08 5.14 3.92
CA ALA A 137 15.15 5.06 2.92
C ALA A 137 15.84 3.69 2.97
N GLN A 138 16.13 3.17 4.17
CA GLN A 138 16.77 1.88 4.35
C GLN A 138 15.93 0.73 3.77
N GLU A 139 14.62 0.77 3.94
CA GLU A 139 13.71 -0.25 3.40
C GLU A 139 13.69 -0.25 1.87
N ALA A 140 13.92 0.90 1.23
CA ALA A 140 14.07 0.97 -0.22
C ALA A 140 15.41 0.36 -0.68
N GLU A 141 16.46 0.41 0.13
CA GLU A 141 17.74 -0.22 -0.16
C GLU A 141 17.67 -1.75 0.08
N ASP A 142 17.11 -2.16 1.21
CA ASP A 142 17.08 -3.56 1.66
C ASP A 142 16.04 -4.40 0.90
N HIS A 143 14.99 -3.78 0.36
CA HIS A 143 13.90 -4.47 -0.32
C HIS A 143 13.71 -3.96 -1.76
N PRO A 144 14.38 -4.58 -2.76
CA PRO A 144 14.31 -4.16 -4.17
C PRO A 144 12.89 -4.12 -4.73
N ASN A 145 12.00 -4.98 -4.24
CA ASN A 145 10.59 -4.98 -4.62
C ASN A 145 9.87 -3.69 -4.22
N PHE A 146 10.17 -3.16 -3.03
CA PHE A 146 9.63 -1.88 -2.57
C PHE A 146 10.28 -0.73 -3.34
N ALA A 147 11.60 -0.76 -3.55
CA ALA A 147 12.31 0.24 -4.36
C ALA A 147 11.69 0.38 -5.77
N ALA A 148 11.43 -0.75 -6.43
CA ALA A 148 10.84 -0.78 -7.76
C ALA A 148 9.41 -0.22 -7.79
N ASP A 149 8.62 -0.43 -6.73
CA ASP A 149 7.28 0.16 -6.63
C ASP A 149 7.35 1.65 -6.31
N LEU A 150 8.29 2.07 -5.45
CA LEU A 150 8.53 3.47 -5.12
C LEU A 150 8.93 4.27 -6.36
N LEU A 151 9.90 3.79 -7.14
CA LEU A 151 10.32 4.43 -8.39
C LEU A 151 9.18 4.50 -9.42
N ARG A 152 8.34 3.46 -9.50
CA ARG A 152 7.15 3.47 -10.37
C ARG A 152 6.16 4.55 -9.98
N GLU A 153 5.99 4.83 -8.68
CA GLU A 153 5.09 5.88 -8.20
C GLU A 153 5.75 7.27 -8.16
N VAL A 154 7.09 7.36 -8.19
CA VAL A 154 7.81 8.63 -8.39
C VAL A 154 7.54 9.20 -9.77
N GLN A 155 7.53 8.37 -10.83
CA GLN A 155 7.29 8.82 -12.19
C GLN A 155 5.99 9.66 -12.35
N PRO A 156 4.79 9.16 -12.00
CA PRO A 156 3.56 9.93 -12.12
C PRO A 156 3.53 11.16 -11.19
N ALA A 157 4.22 11.11 -10.04
CA ALA A 157 4.35 12.26 -9.15
C ALA A 157 5.19 13.38 -9.79
N LEU A 158 6.27 13.03 -10.48
CA LEU A 158 7.09 13.98 -11.24
C LEU A 158 6.36 14.51 -12.46
N ASP A 159 5.63 13.67 -13.18
CA ASP A 159 4.79 14.11 -14.31
C ASP A 159 3.77 15.15 -13.85
N THR A 160 3.09 14.88 -12.74
CA THR A 160 2.15 15.84 -12.13
C THR A 160 2.86 17.14 -11.74
N ALA A 161 4.04 17.06 -11.10
CA ALA A 161 4.82 18.23 -10.72
C ALA A 161 5.34 19.03 -11.94
N SER A 162 5.66 18.36 -13.05
CA SER A 162 6.11 18.98 -14.30
C SER A 162 4.99 19.76 -15.00
N VAL A 163 3.74 19.29 -14.89
CA VAL A 163 2.54 20.02 -15.34
C VAL A 163 2.35 21.30 -14.53
N PHE A 164 2.76 21.33 -13.25
CA PHE A 164 2.74 22.55 -12.43
C PHE A 164 3.95 23.47 -12.64
N ARG A 165 5.00 23.02 -13.33
CA ARG A 165 6.26 23.77 -13.52
C ARG A 165 6.59 23.90 -15.00
N GLU A 166 5.92 24.80 -15.70
CA GLU A 166 6.44 25.44 -16.90
C GLU A 166 7.64 26.36 -16.53
N ARG A 167 8.72 25.77 -15.99
CA ARG A 167 10.04 26.41 -15.85
C ARG A 167 11.11 25.37 -16.14
N VAL A 168 11.87 25.65 -17.20
CA VAL A 168 13.05 24.96 -17.77
C VAL A 168 13.76 24.00 -16.81
N PHE A 169 13.92 22.74 -17.24
CA PHE A 169 14.68 21.72 -16.55
C PHE A 169 16.05 21.54 -17.20
N THR A 170 17.12 21.41 -16.42
CA THR A 170 18.42 20.91 -16.90
C THR A 170 18.61 19.51 -16.35
N VAL A 171 18.69 18.52 -17.24
CA VAL A 171 19.00 17.14 -16.88
C VAL A 171 20.47 16.91 -17.18
N ARG A 172 21.20 16.45 -16.17
CA ARG A 172 22.59 16.00 -16.32
C ARG A 172 22.60 14.50 -16.46
N ASP A 173 23.14 14.01 -17.56
CA ASP A 173 23.26 12.58 -17.82
C ASP A 173 24.28 11.98 -16.83
N PRO A 174 23.91 10.91 -16.09
CA PRO A 174 24.77 10.34 -15.05
C PRO A 174 25.92 9.46 -15.60
N VAL A 175 25.97 9.20 -16.91
CA VAL A 175 26.98 8.34 -17.56
C VAL A 175 28.03 9.18 -18.28
N ASP A 176 27.62 10.23 -18.99
CA ASP A 176 28.54 11.07 -19.76
C ASP A 176 28.68 12.51 -19.22
N ASN A 177 27.93 12.83 -18.15
CA ASN A 177 27.93 14.10 -17.44
C ASN A 177 27.50 15.32 -18.29
N ALA A 178 26.89 15.06 -19.45
CA ALA A 178 26.39 16.10 -20.35
C ALA A 178 25.13 16.76 -19.76
N GLU A 179 25.08 18.09 -19.84
CA GLU A 179 23.92 18.86 -19.41
C GLU A 179 23.01 19.15 -20.60
N THR A 180 21.79 18.61 -20.55
CA THR A 180 20.75 18.90 -21.54
C THR A 180 19.72 19.83 -20.94
N ARG A 181 19.56 21.01 -21.56
CA ARG A 181 18.49 21.96 -21.24
C ARG A 181 17.18 21.51 -21.89
N LEU A 182 16.28 21.00 -21.07
CA LEU A 182 14.89 20.79 -21.40
C LEU A 182 14.13 22.10 -21.16
N GLN A 183 14.13 22.97 -22.16
CA GLN A 183 13.19 24.08 -22.20
C GLN A 183 11.85 23.57 -22.70
N ARG A 184 10.78 23.83 -21.93
CA ARG A 184 9.44 23.91 -22.50
C ARG A 184 9.23 25.40 -22.84
N THR A 185 9.08 25.71 -24.13
CA THR A 185 8.37 26.93 -24.58
C THR A 185 6.96 26.93 -24.06
#